data_AF-A0A2K5HGR4-F1
#
_entry.id   AF-A0A2K5HGR4-F1
#
_cell.length_a   1.000
_cell.length_b   1.000
_cell.length_c   1.000
_cell.angle_alpha   90.00
_cell.angle_beta   90.00
_cell.angle_gamma   90.00
#
_symmetry.space_group_name_H-M   'P 1'
#
loop_
_entity.id
_entity.type
_entity.pdbx_description
1 polymer ?
#
loop_
_entity_poly.entity_id
_entity_poly.type
_entity_poly.pdbx_seq_one_letter_code
_entity_poly.pdbx_strand_id
1 'polypeptide(L)'
;MDLDGDGALSMFELEYFYEEQCRRLDSMAIEALPFQDCLCQMLDLVKPRTEGKITLQDLKRCKLASVFFDTFFNIEKYLDHEQKEQIALLRDSDSSGPELSDWEKYAAEEYDILVAEETAGEPWEDGFEAELSPVEQKLSALRSPLAQRPFFEAPAPLGAVDLYEYARGDEDLEPL
;
A
#
# COMPACT_ATOMS: atom_id res chain seq x y z
N MET A 1 19.21 17.47 27.59
CA MET A 1 18.26 17.90 26.56
C MET A 1 17.90 19.35 26.79
N ASP A 2 17.53 19.72 28.01
CA ASP A 2 17.48 21.12 28.44
C ASP A 2 18.91 21.65 28.56
N LEU A 3 19.31 22.53 27.64
CA LEU A 3 20.65 23.09 27.48
C LEU A 3 20.84 24.36 28.31
N ASP A 4 19.78 25.15 28.46
CA ASP A 4 19.82 26.41 29.21
C ASP A 4 19.34 26.26 30.67
N GLY A 5 18.71 25.13 31.01
CA GLY A 5 18.28 24.77 32.36
C GLY A 5 16.99 25.45 32.79
N ASP A 6 16.16 25.93 31.85
CA ASP A 6 14.93 26.66 32.16
C ASP A 6 13.76 25.74 32.57
N GLY A 7 13.95 24.41 32.46
CA GLY A 7 12.97 23.38 32.83
C GLY A 7 11.97 23.03 31.72
N ALA A 8 12.14 23.57 30.53
CA ALA A 8 11.41 23.25 29.32
C ALA A 8 12.38 22.84 28.19
N LEU A 9 11.88 22.07 27.23
CA LEU A 9 12.57 21.83 25.98
C LEU A 9 11.92 22.72 24.93
N SER A 10 12.71 23.67 24.44
CA SER A 10 12.40 24.55 23.34
C SER A 10 12.63 23.85 22.00
N MET A 11 12.03 24.40 20.94
CA MET A 11 12.23 23.94 19.56
C MET A 11 13.70 23.90 19.16
N PHE A 12 14.46 24.92 19.58
CA PHE A 12 15.87 25.04 19.25
C PHE A 12 16.71 23.91 19.86
N GLU A 13 16.44 23.55 21.12
CA GLU A 13 17.18 22.48 21.78
C GLU A 13 16.87 21.12 21.15
N LEU A 14 15.61 20.88 20.81
CA LEU A 14 15.20 19.66 20.11
C LEU A 14 15.86 19.55 18.73
N GLU A 15 15.87 20.65 17.97
CA GLU A 15 16.53 20.72 16.66
C GLU A 15 18.03 20.46 16.77
N TYR A 16 18.69 21.02 17.79
CA TYR A 16 20.12 20.80 18.05
C TYR A 16 20.47 19.31 18.23
N PHE A 17 19.69 18.56 19.01
CA PHE A 17 19.92 17.11 19.15
C PHE A 17 19.54 16.34 17.88
N TYR A 18 18.45 16.75 17.22
CA TYR A 18 17.97 16.07 16.03
C TYR A 18 18.91 16.23 14.82
N GLU A 19 19.59 17.38 14.68
CA GLU A 19 20.58 17.60 13.63
C GLU A 19 21.73 16.57 13.70
N GLU A 20 22.20 16.24 14.91
CA GLU A 20 23.20 15.18 15.11
C GLU A 20 22.63 13.79 14.79
N GLN A 21 21.37 13.53 15.12
CA GLN A 21 20.71 12.27 14.75
C GLN A 21 20.60 12.10 13.23
N CYS A 22 20.19 13.15 12.50
CA CYS A 22 20.14 13.13 11.04
C CYS A 22 21.50 12.77 10.44
N ARG A 23 22.58 13.42 10.89
CA ARG A 23 23.93 13.13 10.39
C ARG A 23 24.36 11.68 10.58
N ARG A 24 23.94 11.05 11.66
CA ARG A 24 24.23 9.65 11.94
C ARG A 24 23.33 8.71 11.15
N LEU A 25 22.05 9.03 10.93
CA LEU A 25 21.17 8.29 10.03
C LEU A 25 21.69 8.33 8.58
N ASP A 26 22.14 9.51 8.13
CA ASP A 26 22.80 9.69 6.82
C ASP A 26 24.04 8.79 6.68
N SER A 27 24.83 8.64 7.75
CA SER A 27 26.00 7.75 7.75
C SER A 27 25.66 6.27 7.57
N MET A 28 24.42 5.89 7.87
CA MET A 28 23.86 4.56 7.66
C MET A 28 23.08 4.46 6.33
N ALA A 29 23.08 5.52 5.51
CA ALA A 29 22.27 5.65 4.30
C ALA A 29 20.76 5.52 4.55
N ILE A 30 20.31 5.98 5.73
CA ILE A 30 18.89 6.05 6.09
C ILE A 30 18.46 7.51 5.99
N GLU A 31 17.41 7.77 5.20
CA GLU A 31 16.84 9.12 5.08
C GLU A 31 16.08 9.47 6.37
N ALA A 32 16.54 10.53 7.04
CA ALA A 32 15.89 11.03 8.24
C ALA A 32 14.63 11.84 7.88
N LEU A 33 13.60 11.71 8.70
CA LEU A 33 12.39 12.53 8.59
C LEU A 33 12.72 14.02 8.81
N PRO A 34 12.13 14.98 8.08
CA PRO A 34 12.30 16.40 8.36
C PRO A 34 11.95 16.76 9.81
N PHE A 35 12.70 17.70 10.41
CA PHE A 35 12.52 18.07 11.82
C PHE A 35 11.08 18.51 12.15
N GLN A 36 10.43 19.24 11.26
CA GLN A 36 9.04 19.70 11.47
C GLN A 36 8.06 18.54 11.63
N ASP A 37 8.22 17.48 10.82
CA ASP A 37 7.34 16.31 10.87
C ASP A 37 7.64 15.46 12.11
N CYS A 38 8.93 15.25 12.43
CA CYS A 38 9.37 14.58 13.65
C CYS A 38 8.83 15.31 14.90
N LEU A 39 8.96 16.64 14.92
CA LEU A 39 8.46 17.47 16.01
C LEU A 39 6.95 17.32 16.18
N CYS A 40 6.17 17.33 15.09
CA CYS A 40 4.73 17.08 15.15
C CYS A 40 4.42 15.73 15.80
N GLN A 41 5.09 14.65 15.36
CA GLN A 41 4.92 13.32 15.96
C GLN A 41 5.26 13.31 17.46
N MET A 42 6.35 13.99 17.84
CA MET A 42 6.76 14.07 19.24
C MET A 42 5.78 14.90 20.08
N LEU A 43 5.19 15.95 19.53
CA LEU A 43 4.14 16.73 20.21
C LEU A 43 2.86 15.92 20.38
N ASP A 44 2.48 15.11 19.40
CA ASP A 44 1.33 14.21 19.51
C ASP A 44 1.56 13.07 20.51
N LEU A 45 2.81 12.61 20.62
CA LEU A 45 3.22 11.60 21.61
C LEU A 45 3.22 12.18 23.04
N VAL A 46 3.79 13.37 23.22
CA VAL A 46 3.97 13.97 24.55
C VAL A 46 2.72 14.70 25.04
N LYS A 47 1.96 15.32 24.15
CA LYS A 47 0.80 16.18 24.42
C LYS A 47 1.07 17.19 25.53
N PRO A 48 2.02 18.13 25.32
CA PRO A 48 2.43 19.08 26.34
C PRO A 48 1.26 19.95 26.78
N ARG A 49 1.23 20.31 28.07
CA ARG A 49 0.15 21.17 28.61
C ARG A 49 0.16 22.58 28.02
N THR A 50 1.30 23.05 27.55
CA THR A 50 1.42 24.35 26.90
C THR A 50 2.16 24.19 25.59
N GLU A 51 1.62 24.80 24.54
CA GLU A 51 2.19 24.75 23.21
C GLU A 51 3.62 25.32 23.19
N GLY A 52 4.47 24.73 22.35
CA GLY A 52 5.84 25.19 22.13
C GLY A 52 6.83 24.89 23.26
N LYS A 53 6.40 24.29 24.38
CA LYS A 53 7.29 23.90 25.48
C LYS A 53 6.98 22.50 26.00
N ILE A 54 7.99 21.63 26.00
CA ILE A 54 7.88 20.30 26.59
C ILE A 54 8.55 20.30 27.96
N THR A 55 7.77 20.09 29.01
CA THR A 55 8.33 20.05 30.37
C THR A 55 8.62 18.62 30.82
N LEU A 56 9.45 18.47 31.86
CA LEU A 56 9.66 17.17 32.51
C LEU A 56 8.35 16.54 33.01
N GLN A 57 7.38 17.36 33.42
CA GLN A 57 6.08 16.86 33.86
C GLN A 57 5.30 16.24 32.71
N ASP A 58 5.36 16.81 31.51
CA ASP A 58 4.68 16.27 30.33
C ASP A 58 5.27 14.92 29.93
N LEU A 59 6.60 14.79 29.90
CA LEU A 59 7.29 13.52 29.62
C LEU A 59 6.94 12.43 30.65
N LYS A 60 6.82 12.78 31.94
CA LYS A 60 6.39 11.82 32.98
C LYS A 60 4.94 11.36 32.84
N ARG A 61 4.09 12.21 32.26
CA ARG A 61 2.66 11.95 32.07
C ARG A 61 2.39 11.09 30.83
N CYS A 62 3.09 11.33 29.72
CA CYS A 62 2.83 10.63 28.46
C CYS A 62 3.17 9.12 28.51
N LYS A 63 4.02 8.69 29.46
CA LYS A 63 4.50 7.29 29.61
C LYS A 63 5.31 6.74 28.44
N LEU A 64 5.50 7.55 27.40
CA LEU A 64 6.27 7.24 26.19
C LEU A 64 7.57 8.04 26.10
N ALA A 65 8.04 8.58 27.23
CA ALA A 65 9.28 9.37 27.29
C ALA A 65 10.51 8.60 26.78
N SER A 66 10.54 7.28 26.89
CA SER A 66 11.61 6.47 26.31
C SER A 66 11.69 6.61 24.79
N VAL A 67 10.55 6.56 24.11
CA VAL A 67 10.49 6.73 22.64
C VAL A 67 10.95 8.13 22.27
N PHE A 68 10.43 9.14 22.96
CA PHE A 68 10.87 10.54 22.79
C PHE A 68 12.39 10.70 22.91
N PHE A 69 12.99 10.17 23.97
CA PHE A 69 14.43 10.25 24.17
C PHE A 69 15.22 9.47 23.12
N ASP A 70 14.71 8.30 22.72
CA ASP A 70 15.38 7.48 21.72
C ASP A 70 15.42 8.21 20.36
N THR A 71 14.33 8.85 19.95
CA THR A 71 14.24 9.67 18.73
C THR A 71 15.32 10.76 18.67
N PHE A 72 15.59 11.48 19.76
CA PHE A 72 16.50 12.62 19.74
C PHE A 72 17.98 12.30 19.93
N PHE A 73 18.37 11.15 20.47
CA PHE A 73 19.81 10.88 20.69
C PHE A 73 20.25 9.40 20.69
N ASN A 74 19.34 8.44 20.52
CA ASN A 74 19.67 7.02 20.57
C ASN A 74 19.16 6.26 19.35
N ILE A 75 20.00 6.22 18.31
CA ILE A 75 19.66 5.67 16.99
C ILE A 75 19.33 4.19 17.03
N GLU A 76 20.10 3.41 17.78
CA GLU A 76 19.90 1.96 17.85
C GLU A 76 18.47 1.65 18.30
N LYS A 77 18.02 2.30 19.37
CA LYS A 77 16.66 2.09 19.86
C LYS A 77 15.60 2.79 19.02
N TYR A 78 15.91 3.93 18.42
CA TYR A 78 14.99 4.60 17.50
C TYR A 78 14.63 3.66 16.34
N LEU A 79 15.62 3.05 15.69
CA LEU A 79 15.39 2.11 14.58
C LEU A 79 14.60 0.86 15.02
N ASP A 80 14.84 0.36 16.24
CA ASP A 80 14.05 -0.75 16.80
C ASP A 80 12.56 -0.39 16.97
N HIS A 81 12.25 0.86 17.34
CA HIS A 81 10.87 1.33 17.49
C HIS A 81 10.21 1.50 16.13
N GLU A 82 10.89 2.14 15.17
CA GLU A 82 10.38 2.34 13.80
C GLU A 82 10.02 0.99 13.13
N GLN A 83 10.90 -0.01 13.26
CA GLN A 83 10.64 -1.35 12.73
C GLN A 83 9.42 -2.00 13.38
N LYS A 84 9.27 -1.87 14.70
CA LYS A 84 8.12 -2.41 15.43
C LYS A 84 6.82 -1.72 15.02
N GLU A 85 6.84 -0.41 14.85
CA GLU A 85 5.67 0.35 14.39
C GLU A 85 5.26 -0.04 12.97
N GLN A 86 6.22 -0.18 12.05
CA GLN A 86 5.95 -0.67 10.70
C GLN A 86 5.33 -2.08 10.71
N ILE A 87 5.86 -2.99 11.52
CA ILE A 87 5.31 -4.35 11.67
C ILE A 87 3.89 -4.32 12.27
N ALA A 88 3.65 -3.43 13.25
CA ALA A 88 2.34 -3.26 13.85
C ALA A 88 1.32 -2.72 12.84
N LEU A 89 1.70 -1.72 12.04
CA LEU A 89 0.88 -1.15 10.97
C LEU A 89 0.53 -2.19 9.90
N LEU A 90 1.49 -3.03 9.48
CA LEU A 90 1.26 -4.10 8.52
C LEU A 90 0.29 -5.14 9.09
N ARG A 91 0.47 -5.54 10.35
CA ARG A 91 -0.43 -6.47 11.03
C ARG A 91 -1.82 -5.90 11.25
N ASP A 92 -1.95 -4.62 11.58
CA ASP A 92 -3.24 -3.96 11.72
C ASP A 92 -3.92 -3.81 10.36
N SER A 93 -3.15 -3.61 9.28
CA SER A 93 -3.63 -3.63 7.89
C SER A 93 -4.07 -5.03 7.45
N ASP A 94 -3.35 -6.08 7.84
CA ASP A 94 -3.74 -7.47 7.56
C ASP A 94 -4.87 -7.96 8.46
N SER A 95 -5.01 -7.40 9.67
CA SER A 95 -6.09 -7.69 10.61
C SER A 95 -7.36 -6.86 10.33
N SER A 96 -7.26 -5.81 9.52
CA SER A 96 -8.38 -4.99 9.02
C SER A 96 -8.67 -5.19 7.52
N GLY A 97 -7.76 -5.82 6.78
CA GLY A 97 -8.07 -6.53 5.56
C GLY A 97 -8.96 -7.72 5.88
N PRO A 98 -9.84 -8.17 4.97
CA PRO A 98 -10.59 -9.39 5.22
C PRO A 98 -9.56 -10.49 5.49
N GLU A 99 -9.57 -11.11 6.67
CA GLU A 99 -9.15 -12.51 6.73
C GLU A 99 -9.84 -13.17 5.53
N LEU A 100 -9.08 -13.83 4.63
CA LEU A 100 -9.65 -14.45 3.43
C LEU A 100 -11.03 -14.97 3.77
N SER A 101 -12.05 -14.37 3.15
CA SER A 101 -13.44 -14.66 3.48
C SER A 101 -13.61 -16.17 3.40
N ASP A 102 -14.47 -16.77 4.21
CA ASP A 102 -14.66 -18.23 4.15
C ASP A 102 -14.98 -18.72 2.73
N TRP A 103 -15.56 -17.85 1.89
CA TRP A 103 -15.72 -18.05 0.45
C TRP A 103 -14.42 -18.04 -0.36
N GLU A 104 -13.50 -17.13 -0.07
CA GLU A 104 -12.19 -17.04 -0.74
C GLU A 104 -11.31 -18.24 -0.35
N LYS A 105 -11.38 -18.69 0.90
CA LYS A 105 -10.74 -19.93 1.36
C LYS A 105 -11.32 -21.16 0.66
N TYR A 106 -12.64 -21.27 0.61
CA TYR A 106 -13.33 -22.37 -0.09
C TYR A 106 -13.03 -22.36 -1.59
N ALA A 107 -13.06 -21.20 -2.25
CA ALA A 107 -12.75 -21.07 -3.67
C ALA A 107 -11.29 -21.47 -3.99
N ALA A 108 -10.33 -21.10 -3.12
CA ALA A 108 -8.95 -21.52 -3.27
C ALA A 108 -8.78 -23.03 -3.10
N GLU A 109 -9.44 -23.62 -2.09
CA GLU A 109 -9.38 -25.08 -1.84
C GLU A 109 -10.01 -25.89 -2.98
N GLU A 110 -11.18 -25.48 -3.48
CA GLU A 110 -11.83 -26.14 -4.64
C GLU A 110 -11.00 -25.99 -5.92
N TYR A 111 -10.34 -24.83 -6.11
CA TYR A 111 -9.44 -24.63 -7.23
C TYR A 111 -8.24 -25.58 -7.17
N ASP A 112 -7.60 -25.72 -6.01
CA ASP A 112 -6.48 -26.65 -5.81
C ASP A 112 -6.91 -28.11 -6.03
N ILE A 113 -8.12 -28.48 -5.62
CA ILE A 113 -8.70 -29.81 -5.88
C ILE A 113 -8.89 -30.03 -7.39
N LEU A 114 -9.49 -29.09 -8.11
CA LEU A 114 -9.73 -29.18 -9.55
C LEU A 114 -8.43 -29.25 -10.36
N VAL A 115 -7.42 -28.45 -9.99
CA VAL A 115 -6.09 -28.48 -10.61
C VAL A 115 -5.41 -29.83 -10.36
N ALA A 116 -5.52 -30.36 -9.15
CA ALA A 116 -4.99 -31.68 -8.82
C ALA A 116 -5.72 -32.79 -9.60
N GLU A 117 -7.03 -32.69 -9.81
CA GLU A 117 -7.82 -33.66 -10.59
C GLU A 117 -7.54 -33.59 -12.10
N GLU A 118 -7.32 -32.40 -12.67
CA GLU A 118 -6.85 -32.25 -14.06
C GLU A 118 -5.45 -32.84 -14.25
N THR A 119 -4.59 -32.69 -13.24
CA THR A 119 -3.24 -33.28 -13.26
C THR A 119 -3.26 -34.79 -13.00
N ALA A 120 -4.27 -35.31 -12.29
CA ALA A 120 -4.50 -36.73 -12.03
C ALA A 120 -5.42 -37.40 -13.07
N GLY A 121 -5.92 -36.64 -14.05
CA GLY A 121 -6.74 -37.13 -15.14
C GLY A 121 -5.98 -38.14 -15.99
N GLU A 122 -6.41 -39.40 -15.90
CA GLU A 122 -5.99 -40.52 -16.74
C GLU A 122 -5.99 -40.13 -18.24
N PRO A 123 -5.01 -40.58 -19.05
CA PRO A 123 -5.01 -40.34 -20.49
C PRO A 123 -6.16 -41.08 -21.19
N TRP A 124 -7.33 -40.46 -21.34
CA TRP A 124 -8.45 -41.07 -22.06
C TRP A 124 -8.25 -40.97 -23.59
N GLU A 125 -7.89 -42.11 -24.17
CA GLU A 125 -8.21 -42.60 -25.53
C GLU A 125 -8.17 -41.59 -26.69
N ASP A 126 -7.01 -41.51 -27.35
CA ASP A 126 -6.92 -41.20 -28.77
C ASP A 126 -7.62 -42.31 -29.57
N GLY A 127 -8.74 -41.99 -30.23
CA GLY A 127 -9.31 -42.84 -31.28
C GLY A 127 -10.80 -43.17 -31.15
N PHE A 128 -11.67 -42.27 -31.64
CA PHE A 128 -13.00 -42.68 -32.12
C PHE A 128 -13.27 -42.01 -33.48
N GLU A 129 -12.88 -42.68 -34.57
CA GLU A 129 -13.35 -42.36 -35.91
C GLU A 129 -14.85 -42.69 -35.99
N ALA A 130 -15.69 -41.66 -35.88
CA ALA A 130 -17.10 -41.78 -36.23
C ALA A 130 -17.22 -41.75 -37.77
N GLU A 131 -17.44 -42.90 -38.40
CA GLU A 131 -17.84 -42.95 -39.81
C GLU A 131 -19.14 -42.16 -40.01
N LEU A 132 -19.04 -41.03 -40.71
CA LEU A 132 -20.17 -40.13 -40.96
C LEU A 132 -21.17 -40.76 -41.96
N SER A 133 -22.46 -40.63 -41.63
CA SER A 133 -23.57 -41.12 -42.44
C SER A 133 -23.65 -40.40 -43.79
N PRO A 134 -24.15 -41.04 -44.88
CA PRO A 134 -24.26 -40.43 -46.21
C PRO A 134 -24.99 -39.07 -46.27
N VAL A 135 -25.78 -38.74 -45.25
CA VAL A 135 -26.50 -37.48 -45.13
C VAL A 135 -25.57 -36.31 -44.77
N GLU A 136 -24.52 -36.55 -44.00
CA GLU A 136 -23.58 -35.50 -43.56
C GLU A 136 -22.63 -35.07 -44.69
N GLN A 137 -22.29 -35.98 -45.60
CA GLN A 137 -21.49 -35.70 -46.79
C GLN A 137 -22.19 -34.76 -47.78
N LYS A 138 -23.53 -34.75 -47.83
CA LYS A 138 -24.29 -33.80 -48.65
C LYS A 138 -24.38 -32.40 -48.04
N LEU A 139 -24.34 -32.29 -46.71
CA LEU A 139 -24.39 -31.01 -46.00
C LEU A 139 -23.02 -30.30 -46.01
N SER A 140 -21.92 -31.06 -46.00
CA SER A 140 -20.56 -30.50 -46.10
C SER A 140 -20.29 -29.87 -47.48
N ALA A 141 -20.77 -30.47 -48.58
CA ALA A 141 -20.62 -29.93 -49.93
C ALA A 141 -21.34 -28.57 -50.15
N LEU A 142 -22.34 -28.24 -49.34
CA LEU A 142 -23.08 -26.97 -49.41
C LEU A 142 -22.49 -25.84 -48.54
N ARG A 143 -21.54 -26.16 -47.65
CA ARG A 143 -20.90 -25.16 -46.75
C ARG A 143 -19.77 -24.35 -47.41
N SER A 144 -19.31 -24.73 -48.60
CA SER A 144 -18.13 -24.13 -49.25
C SER A 144 -18.18 -22.66 -49.70
N PRO A 145 -19.30 -21.91 -49.84
CA PRO A 145 -19.21 -20.49 -50.19
C PRO A 145 -19.11 -19.54 -48.98
N LEU A 146 -19.37 -19.98 -47.75
CA LEU A 146 -19.44 -19.06 -46.59
C LEU A 146 -18.11 -18.91 -45.82
N ALA A 147 -17.04 -19.58 -46.25
CA ALA A 147 -15.75 -19.61 -45.56
C ALA A 147 -14.75 -18.53 -46.02
N GLN A 148 -15.14 -17.57 -46.88
CA GLN A 148 -14.26 -16.46 -47.30
C GLN A 148 -14.57 -15.14 -46.58
N ARG A 149 -14.67 -15.16 -45.24
CA ARG A 149 -14.56 -13.92 -44.46
C ARG A 149 -13.22 -13.92 -43.72
N PRO A 150 -12.34 -12.93 -43.96
CA PRO A 150 -11.06 -12.86 -43.28
C PRO A 150 -11.28 -12.56 -41.79
N PHE A 151 -10.51 -13.25 -40.98
CA PHE A 151 -10.51 -13.27 -39.52
C PHE A 151 -9.38 -12.36 -39.03
N PHE A 152 -9.69 -11.16 -38.52
CA PHE A 152 -9.02 -10.43 -37.41
C PHE A 152 -9.43 -8.95 -37.42
N GLU A 153 -10.13 -8.48 -36.39
CA GLU A 153 -9.99 -7.09 -35.93
C GLU A 153 -10.28 -7.05 -34.42
N ALA A 154 -9.25 -6.75 -33.62
CA ALA A 154 -9.37 -6.56 -32.18
C ALA A 154 -9.83 -5.12 -31.88
N PRO A 155 -10.76 -4.89 -30.94
CA PRO A 155 -11.13 -3.53 -30.57
C PRO A 155 -9.99 -2.82 -29.83
N ALA A 156 -9.71 -1.57 -30.23
CA ALA A 156 -8.70 -0.70 -29.62
C ALA A 156 -9.08 -0.27 -28.19
N PRO A 157 -8.09 0.00 -27.32
CA PRO A 157 -8.33 0.31 -25.91
C PRO A 157 -8.91 1.73 -25.72
N LEU A 158 -9.84 1.83 -24.77
CA LEU A 158 -10.46 3.08 -24.34
C LEU A 158 -9.40 4.06 -23.84
N GLY A 159 -9.50 5.31 -24.31
CA GLY A 159 -8.48 6.34 -24.23
C GLY A 159 -8.10 6.82 -22.83
N ALA A 160 -6.88 7.32 -22.74
CA ALA A 160 -6.33 8.04 -21.60
C ALA A 160 -7.12 9.34 -21.35
N VAL A 161 -7.66 9.47 -20.15
CA VAL A 161 -8.18 10.73 -19.61
C VAL A 161 -7.01 11.49 -18.97
N ASP A 162 -6.68 12.64 -19.56
CA ASP A 162 -5.62 13.54 -19.12
C ASP A 162 -6.13 14.39 -17.94
N LEU A 163 -5.34 14.44 -16.87
CA LEU A 163 -5.71 14.95 -15.55
C LEU A 163 -4.98 16.27 -15.25
N TYR A 164 -5.09 17.28 -16.12
CA TYR A 164 -4.55 18.62 -15.84
C TYR A 164 -5.32 19.73 -16.55
N GLU A 165 -6.32 20.31 -15.90
CA GLU A 165 -6.62 21.73 -16.10
C GLU A 165 -7.31 22.32 -14.86
N TYR A 166 -6.54 23.05 -14.04
CA TYR A 166 -7.05 23.82 -12.91
C TYR A 166 -6.85 25.32 -13.16
N ALA A 167 -7.94 26.06 -12.91
CA ALA A 167 -8.04 27.49 -12.60
C ALA A 167 -7.84 28.56 -13.71
N ARG A 168 -8.96 29.16 -14.11
CA ARG A 168 -9.30 30.60 -14.02
C ARG A 168 -10.79 30.72 -14.42
N GLY A 169 -11.72 31.14 -13.58
CA GLY A 169 -11.84 32.45 -12.93
C GLY A 169 -12.99 33.21 -13.63
N ASP A 170 -14.10 33.40 -12.91
CA ASP A 170 -15.27 34.28 -13.11
C ASP A 170 -15.65 34.80 -14.51
N GLU A 171 -16.92 34.63 -14.89
CA GLU A 171 -17.77 35.75 -15.33
C GLU A 171 -19.27 35.36 -15.39
N ASP A 172 -20.09 36.23 -14.80
CA ASP A 172 -21.55 36.21 -14.65
C ASP A 172 -22.36 36.07 -15.97
N LEU A 173 -23.58 35.51 -15.89
CA LEU A 173 -24.87 36.18 -16.25
C LEU A 173 -26.09 35.22 -16.22
N GLU A 174 -27.23 35.72 -15.68
CA GLU A 174 -28.59 35.13 -15.75
C GLU A 174 -29.16 35.04 -17.21
N PRO A 175 -30.35 34.46 -17.46
CA PRO A 175 -31.60 35.26 -17.35
C PRO A 175 -32.95 34.52 -17.07
N LEU A 176 -33.89 35.32 -16.53
CA LEU A 176 -35.39 35.27 -16.55
C LEU A 176 -36.16 34.31 -15.61
#